data_AF-A0A920SXM8-F1
#
_entry.id   AF-A0A920SXM8-F1
#
_cell.length_a   1.000
_cell.length_b   1.000
_cell.length_c   1.000
_cell.angle_alpha   90.00
_cell.angle_beta   90.00
_cell.angle_gamma   90.00
#
_symmetry.space_group_name_H-M   'P 1'
#
loop_
_entity.id
_entity.type
_entity.pdbx_description
1 polymer ?
#
loop_
_entity_poly.entity_id
_entity_poly.type
_entity_poly.pdbx_seq_one_letter_code
_entity_poly.pdbx_strand_id
1 'polypeptide(L)'
;MSENEPDSILVVTPHPDDSESAAGGTIAKWCAEGKKVVLVVCTNGDKGTSDRSIKPEDLAATRELETLNAAKAYGLAGVEFLRLKDQGLEDNDEFREKLVRQIRIHKPRLLLTIDPYRNYIRHRDHSMTGRVALDAVFPICP
;
A
#
# COMPACT_ATOMS: atom_id res chain seq x y z
N MET A 1 -8.36 -25.52 -6.49
CA MET A 1 -7.33 -24.48 -6.67
C MET A 1 -6.02 -25.17 -6.97
N SER A 2 -5.30 -24.75 -8.00
CA SER A 2 -3.98 -25.36 -8.30
C SER A 2 -3.00 -25.03 -7.18
N GLU A 3 -2.08 -25.93 -6.85
CA GLU A 3 -1.08 -25.75 -5.77
C GLU A 3 -0.21 -24.48 -5.94
N ASN A 4 -0.25 -23.82 -7.10
CA ASN A 4 0.55 -22.65 -7.44
C ASN A 4 -0.17 -21.30 -7.36
N GLU A 5 -1.45 -21.19 -7.01
CA GLU A 5 -2.20 -19.93 -7.17
C GLU A 5 -2.34 -19.10 -5.88
N PRO A 6 -1.70 -17.92 -5.72
CA PRO A 6 -1.51 -17.26 -4.42
C PRO A 6 -2.79 -17.10 -3.60
N ASP A 7 -2.78 -17.65 -2.39
CA ASP A 7 -3.93 -17.64 -1.46
C ASP A 7 -3.87 -16.46 -0.48
N SER A 8 -2.68 -15.88 -0.30
CA SER A 8 -2.41 -14.71 0.54
C SER A 8 -1.63 -13.67 -0.24
N ILE A 9 -2.17 -12.46 -0.34
CA ILE A 9 -1.67 -11.37 -1.16
C ILE A 9 -1.51 -10.14 -0.29
N LEU A 10 -0.34 -9.49 -0.39
CA LEU A 10 -0.09 -8.18 0.20
C LEU A 10 -0.01 -7.14 -0.89
N VAL A 11 -0.88 -6.14 -0.86
CA VAL A 11 -0.88 -4.99 -1.76
C VAL A 11 -0.22 -3.84 -1.02
N VAL A 12 0.82 -3.24 -1.58
CA VAL A 12 1.56 -2.13 -0.96
C VAL A 12 1.46 -0.91 -1.86
N THR A 13 0.91 0.17 -1.34
CA THR A 13 0.73 1.43 -2.07
C THR A 13 1.24 2.63 -1.30
N PRO A 14 1.76 3.67 -1.98
CA PRO A 14 2.27 4.85 -1.31
C PRO A 14 1.15 5.64 -0.64
N HIS A 15 0.05 5.90 -1.33
CA HIS A 15 -1.03 6.73 -0.80
C HIS A 15 -2.36 5.97 -0.73
N PRO A 16 -3.33 6.49 0.07
CA PRO A 16 -4.75 6.19 -0.12
C PRO A 16 -5.12 6.41 -1.59
N ASP A 17 -5.99 5.57 -2.18
CA ASP A 17 -6.48 5.60 -3.59
C ASP A 17 -5.63 4.92 -4.69
N ASP A 18 -4.34 4.69 -4.43
CA ASP A 18 -3.44 4.12 -5.43
C ASP A 18 -3.82 2.67 -5.79
N SER A 19 -4.38 1.92 -4.84
CA SER A 19 -4.74 0.51 -5.04
C SER A 19 -5.91 0.36 -6.00
N GLU A 20 -6.90 1.23 -5.84
CA GLU A 20 -8.11 1.37 -6.63
C GLU A 20 -7.76 1.81 -8.05
N SER A 21 -6.92 2.86 -8.15
CA SER A 21 -6.54 3.50 -9.40
C SER A 21 -5.66 2.61 -10.29
N ALA A 22 -4.75 1.83 -9.68
CA ALA A 22 -3.80 1.01 -10.44
C ALA A 22 -4.31 -0.41 -10.67
N ALA A 23 -4.92 -1.05 -9.67
CA ALA A 23 -5.19 -2.48 -9.67
C ALA A 23 -6.55 -2.88 -9.09
N GLY A 24 -7.49 -1.95 -8.91
CA GLY A 24 -8.76 -2.19 -8.21
C GLY A 24 -9.56 -3.37 -8.76
N GLY A 25 -9.62 -3.52 -10.09
CA GLY A 25 -10.30 -4.66 -10.73
C GLY A 25 -9.65 -6.02 -10.43
N THR A 26 -8.32 -6.06 -10.39
CA THR A 26 -7.55 -7.27 -10.04
C THR A 26 -7.73 -7.62 -8.56
N ILE A 27 -7.68 -6.61 -7.69
CA ILE A 27 -7.87 -6.76 -6.24
C ILE A 27 -9.28 -7.29 -5.95
N ALA A 28 -10.31 -6.69 -6.55
CA ALA A 28 -11.69 -7.12 -6.41
C ALA A 28 -11.90 -8.57 -6.89
N LYS A 29 -11.28 -8.95 -8.01
CA LYS A 29 -11.30 -10.33 -8.51
C LYS A 29 -10.70 -11.30 -7.50
N TRP A 30 -9.52 -11.00 -6.95
CA TRP A 30 -8.90 -11.86 -5.93
C TRP A 30 -9.75 -12.03 -4.68
N CYS A 31 -10.40 -10.95 -4.21
CA CYS A 31 -11.30 -11.02 -3.08
C CYS A 31 -12.54 -11.89 -3.39
N ALA A 32 -13.13 -11.74 -4.59
CA ALA A 32 -14.26 -12.56 -5.04
C ALA A 32 -13.91 -14.05 -5.19
N GLU A 33 -12.64 -14.36 -5.48
CA GLU A 33 -12.10 -15.73 -5.52
C GLU A 33 -11.79 -16.29 -4.11
N GLY A 34 -12.04 -15.52 -3.04
CA GLY A 34 -11.82 -15.93 -1.65
C GLY A 34 -10.36 -15.86 -1.20
N LYS A 35 -9.50 -15.17 -1.94
CA LYS A 35 -8.09 -14.98 -1.55
C LYS A 35 -8.00 -13.98 -0.40
N LYS A 36 -7.04 -14.19 0.51
CA LYS A 36 -6.75 -13.25 1.59
C LYS A 36 -5.92 -12.09 1.04
N VAL A 37 -6.57 -10.96 0.77
CA VAL A 37 -5.89 -9.73 0.31
C VAL A 37 -5.79 -8.72 1.44
N VAL A 38 -4.58 -8.28 1.77
CA VAL A 38 -4.33 -7.21 2.75
C VAL A 38 -3.69 -6.03 2.03
N LEU A 39 -4.18 -4.82 2.30
CA LEU A 39 -3.63 -3.57 1.78
C LEU A 39 -2.71 -2.92 2.83
N VAL A 40 -1.54 -2.47 2.43
CA VAL A 40 -0.63 -1.65 3.22
C VAL A 40 -0.52 -0.30 2.54
N VAL A 41 -0.91 0.76 3.26
CA VAL A 41 -0.81 2.14 2.78
C VAL A 41 0.35 2.82 3.51
N CYS A 42 1.36 3.27 2.76
CA CYS A 42 2.60 3.78 3.34
C CYS A 42 2.44 5.17 3.98
N THR A 43 1.75 6.07 3.29
CA THR A 43 1.57 7.46 3.74
C THR A 43 0.14 7.72 4.24
N ASN A 44 -0.04 8.85 4.92
CA ASN A 44 -1.34 9.30 5.42
C ASN A 44 -2.15 10.13 4.39
N GLY A 45 -1.57 10.52 3.25
CA GLY A 45 -2.24 11.32 2.22
C GLY A 45 -2.57 12.77 2.63
N ASP A 46 -1.85 13.32 3.60
CA ASP A 46 -2.16 14.63 4.21
C ASP A 46 -1.90 15.85 3.31
N LYS A 47 -1.37 15.65 2.09
CA LYS A 47 -1.14 16.71 1.08
C LYS A 47 -2.01 16.57 -0.17
N GLY A 48 -2.94 15.61 -0.18
CA GLY A 48 -3.82 15.31 -1.31
C GLY A 48 -4.93 16.34 -1.61
N THR A 49 -4.78 17.61 -1.22
CA THR A 49 -5.79 18.66 -1.45
C THR A 49 -5.16 19.97 -1.93
N SER A 50 -5.88 20.70 -2.79
CA SER A 50 -5.56 22.09 -3.14
C SER A 50 -6.24 23.12 -2.22
N ASP A 51 -7.19 22.67 -1.38
CA ASP A 51 -7.90 23.51 -0.42
C ASP A 51 -7.06 23.75 0.83
N ARG A 52 -6.57 24.99 0.98
CA ARG A 52 -5.71 25.40 2.09
C ARG A 52 -6.47 25.58 3.41
N SER A 53 -7.80 25.52 3.41
CA SER A 53 -8.60 25.60 4.63
C SER A 53 -8.66 24.27 5.40
N ILE A 54 -8.39 23.16 4.72
CA ILE A 54 -8.37 21.83 5.31
C ILE A 54 -7.04 21.62 6.02
N LYS A 55 -7.08 21.19 7.29
CA LYS A 55 -5.87 20.84 8.03
C LYS A 55 -5.34 19.48 7.55
N PRO A 56 -4.02 19.30 7.45
CA PRO A 56 -3.43 18.02 7.04
C PRO A 56 -3.91 16.82 7.86
N GLU A 57 -4.09 17.00 9.17
CA GLU A 57 -4.54 15.94 10.07
C GLU A 57 -6.01 15.53 9.81
N ASP A 58 -6.87 16.50 9.52
CA ASP A 58 -8.27 16.26 9.19
C ASP A 58 -8.40 15.55 7.82
N LEU A 59 -7.54 15.92 6.86
CA LEU A 59 -7.46 15.26 5.57
C LEU A 59 -6.99 13.81 5.71
N ALA A 60 -5.92 13.56 6.46
CA ALA A 60 -5.40 12.22 6.72
C ALA A 60 -6.48 11.31 7.34
N ALA A 61 -7.19 11.80 8.36
CA ALA A 61 -8.28 11.06 9.00
C ALA A 61 -9.41 10.73 8.01
N THR A 62 -9.75 11.68 7.14
CA THR A 62 -10.76 11.48 6.09
C THR A 62 -10.31 10.41 5.09
N ARG A 63 -9.06 10.48 4.62
CA ARG A 63 -8.48 9.51 3.67
C ARG A 63 -8.40 8.10 4.25
N GLU A 64 -8.03 7.95 5.52
CA GLU A 64 -8.05 6.63 6.19
C GLU A 64 -9.47 6.03 6.20
N LEU A 65 -10.49 6.84 6.52
CA LEU A 65 -11.88 6.39 6.50
C LEU A 65 -12.33 5.97 5.09
N GLU A 66 -11.94 6.73 4.07
CA GLU A 66 -12.26 6.40 2.67
C GLU A 66 -11.59 5.10 2.23
N THR A 67 -10.31 4.89 2.57
CA THR A 67 -9.62 3.62 2.31
C THR A 67 -10.30 2.45 3.02
N LEU A 68 -10.72 2.60 4.28
CA LEU A 68 -11.44 1.55 5.01
C LEU A 68 -12.80 1.23 4.36
N ASN A 69 -13.51 2.24 3.86
CA ASN A 69 -14.77 2.05 3.14
C ASN A 69 -14.55 1.33 1.80
N ALA A 70 -13.52 1.69 1.04
CA ALA A 70 -13.14 1.03 -0.21
C ALA A 70 -12.70 -0.43 0.04
N ALA A 71 -11.90 -0.66 1.08
CA ALA A 71 -11.47 -1.99 1.51
C ALA A 71 -12.67 -2.90 1.82
N LYS A 72 -13.67 -2.38 2.52
CA LYS A 72 -14.92 -3.09 2.80
C LYS A 72 -15.70 -3.39 1.52
N ALA A 73 -15.72 -2.46 0.56
CA ALA A 73 -16.40 -2.67 -0.73
C ALA A 73 -15.73 -3.76 -1.57
N TYR A 74 -14.40 -3.88 -1.54
CA TYR A 74 -13.69 -4.97 -2.22
C TYR A 74 -13.77 -6.31 -1.49
N GLY A 75 -13.96 -6.31 -0.17
CA GLY A 75 -13.85 -7.52 0.65
C GLY A 75 -12.40 -7.83 1.04
N LEU A 76 -11.57 -6.80 1.23
CA LEU A 76 -10.21 -6.96 1.75
C LEU A 76 -10.23 -7.62 3.13
N ALA A 77 -9.24 -8.45 3.41
CA ALA A 77 -9.06 -9.08 4.72
C ALA A 77 -8.53 -8.10 5.79
N GLY A 78 -7.96 -6.97 5.36
CA GLY A 78 -7.47 -5.93 6.27
C GLY A 78 -6.77 -4.79 5.53
N VAL A 79 -6.57 -3.69 6.26
CA VAL A 79 -5.79 -2.54 5.82
C VAL A 79 -4.81 -2.16 6.94
N GLU A 80 -3.54 -1.99 6.59
CA GLU A 80 -2.47 -1.58 7.48
C GLU A 80 -1.96 -0.20 7.06
N PHE A 81 -2.13 0.80 7.93
CA PHE A 81 -1.63 2.15 7.70
C PHE A 81 -0.27 2.31 8.38
N LEU A 82 0.79 2.58 7.60
CA LEU A 82 2.11 2.88 8.16
C LEU A 82 2.19 4.32 8.71
N ARG A 83 1.30 5.19 8.22
CA ARG A 83 1.11 6.61 8.61
C ARG A 83 2.38 7.44 8.50
N LEU A 84 3.20 7.17 7.49
CA LEU A 84 4.33 8.04 7.15
C LEU A 84 3.80 9.32 6.49
N LYS A 85 4.61 10.38 6.50
CA LYS A 85 4.20 11.66 5.92
C LYS A 85 4.16 11.58 4.40
N ASP A 86 3.08 12.10 3.82
CA ASP A 86 2.91 12.26 2.38
C ASP A 86 3.99 13.21 1.80
N GLN A 87 4.46 12.92 0.59
CA GLN A 87 5.58 13.54 -0.12
C GLN A 87 6.90 13.54 0.64
N GLY A 88 7.06 12.60 1.59
CA GLY A 88 8.18 12.54 2.51
C GLY A 88 8.83 11.16 2.60
N LEU A 89 8.45 10.20 1.73
CA LEU A 89 9.04 8.88 1.78
C LEU A 89 10.49 8.93 1.30
N GLU A 90 11.36 8.38 2.15
CA GLU A 90 12.76 8.13 1.86
C GLU A 90 13.07 6.68 2.18
N ASP A 91 14.09 6.14 1.52
CA ASP A 91 14.60 4.81 1.83
C ASP A 91 15.45 4.85 3.12
N ASN A 92 14.76 4.73 4.26
CA ASN A 92 15.34 4.79 5.60
C ASN A 92 14.91 3.60 6.46
N ASP A 93 15.57 3.44 7.62
CA ASP A 93 15.34 2.29 8.51
C ASP A 93 13.90 2.23 9.03
N GLU A 94 13.27 3.37 9.33
CA GLU A 94 11.87 3.41 9.79
C GLU A 94 10.92 2.82 8.75
N PHE A 95 11.06 3.24 7.48
CA PHE A 95 10.19 2.76 6.42
C PHE A 95 10.45 1.28 6.11
N ARG A 96 11.72 0.87 6.03
CA ARG A 96 12.13 -0.52 5.83
C ARG A 96 11.58 -1.42 6.94
N GLU A 97 11.78 -1.07 8.22
CA GLU A 97 11.30 -1.85 9.36
C GLU A 97 9.78 -2.00 9.34
N LYS A 98 9.06 -0.89 9.13
CA LYS A 98 7.59 -0.91 9.07
C LYS A 98 7.10 -1.83 7.97
N LEU A 99 7.70 -1.79 6.78
CA LEU A 99 7.28 -2.62 5.66
C LEU A 99 7.65 -4.09 5.85
N VAL A 100 8.90 -4.38 6.25
CA VAL A 100 9.37 -5.74 6.57
C VAL A 100 8.50 -6.37 7.65
N ARG A 101 8.08 -5.60 8.66
CA ARG A 101 7.17 -6.07 9.70
C ARG A 101 5.84 -6.56 9.11
N GLN A 102 5.24 -5.83 8.16
CA GLN A 102 4.00 -6.28 7.51
C GLN A 102 4.19 -7.54 6.69
N ILE A 103 5.30 -7.64 5.95
CA ILE A 103 5.64 -8.87 5.20
C ILE A 103 5.77 -10.07 6.17
N ARG A 104 6.43 -9.89 7.32
CA ARG A 104 6.60 -10.94 8.34
C ARG A 104 5.30 -11.34 9.04
N ILE A 105 4.40 -10.39 9.29
CA ILE A 105 3.08 -10.65 9.90
C ILE A 105 2.19 -11.42 8.93
N HIS A 106 2.07 -10.94 7.68
CA HIS A 106 1.11 -11.48 6.73
C HIS A 106 1.63 -12.67 5.92
N LYS A 107 2.95 -12.87 5.86
CA LYS A 107 3.64 -13.93 5.11
C LYS A 107 3.01 -14.16 3.73
N PRO A 108 2.90 -13.12 2.90
CA PRO A 108 2.19 -13.21 1.63
C PRO A 108 2.91 -14.15 0.67
N ARG A 109 2.15 -14.83 -0.19
CA ARG A 109 2.69 -15.62 -1.30
C ARG A 109 2.86 -14.79 -2.57
N LEU A 110 2.16 -13.67 -2.65
CA LEU A 110 2.28 -12.66 -3.70
C LEU A 110 2.31 -11.27 -3.07
N LEU A 111 3.24 -10.43 -3.50
CA LEU A 111 3.26 -9.01 -3.17
C LEU A 111 3.01 -8.21 -4.46
N LEU A 112 2.04 -7.29 -4.41
CA LEU A 112 1.77 -6.31 -5.46
C LEU A 112 2.21 -4.94 -4.95
N THR A 113 2.99 -4.22 -5.76
CA THR A 113 3.44 -2.85 -5.47
C THR A 113 3.57 -2.06 -6.76
N ILE A 114 3.85 -0.76 -6.64
CA ILE A 114 4.07 0.14 -7.77
C ILE A 114 5.45 -0.13 -8.39
N ASP A 115 5.54 -0.07 -9.72
CA ASP A 115 6.81 -0.12 -10.43
C ASP A 115 7.66 1.13 -10.10
N PRO A 116 8.82 0.98 -9.43
CA PRO A 116 9.65 2.12 -9.06
C PRO A 116 10.34 2.81 -10.25
N TYR A 117 10.38 2.16 -11.42
CA TYR A 117 11.07 2.62 -12.62
C TYR A 117 10.13 3.21 -13.67
N ARG A 118 8.87 3.50 -13.31
CA ARG A 118 7.88 4.09 -14.22
C ARG A 118 8.42 5.38 -14.87
N ASN A 119 8.32 5.47 -16.19
CA ASN A 119 8.77 6.63 -16.95
C ASN A 119 7.84 7.85 -16.75
N TYR A 120 8.42 9.06 -16.85
CA TYR A 120 7.77 10.39 -16.81
C TYR A 120 7.13 10.82 -15.49
N ILE A 121 6.18 10.07 -14.92
CA ILE A 121 5.50 10.44 -13.67
C ILE A 121 6.34 9.95 -12.50
N ARG A 122 7.12 10.86 -11.90
CA ARG A 122 8.01 10.58 -10.77
C ARG A 122 7.53 11.27 -9.49
N HIS A 123 6.43 10.78 -8.92
CA HIS A 123 6.17 11.09 -7.52
C HIS A 123 7.17 10.31 -6.67
N ARG A 124 7.93 11.00 -5.82
CA ARG A 124 9.00 10.39 -5.01
C ARG A 124 8.48 9.18 -4.23
N ASP A 125 7.32 9.31 -3.62
CA ASP A 125 6.75 8.26 -2.79
C ASP A 125 6.42 6.97 -3.56
N HIS A 126 6.08 7.07 -4.85
CA HIS A 126 5.86 5.89 -5.70
C HIS A 126 7.18 5.17 -5.98
N SER A 127 8.22 5.92 -6.34
CA SER A 127 9.55 5.36 -6.59
C SER A 127 10.13 4.72 -5.34
N MET A 128 10.01 5.38 -4.18
CA MET A 128 10.52 4.83 -2.91
C MET A 128 9.71 3.64 -2.43
N THR A 129 8.38 3.69 -2.50
CA THR A 129 7.52 2.55 -2.12
C THR A 129 7.82 1.32 -2.95
N GLY A 130 7.89 1.47 -4.28
CA GLY A 130 8.23 0.35 -5.16
C GLY A 130 9.61 -0.24 -4.86
N ARG A 131 10.61 0.62 -4.65
CA ARG A 131 11.99 0.20 -4.38
C ARG A 131 12.11 -0.51 -3.03
N VAL A 132 11.63 0.12 -1.96
CA VAL A 132 11.69 -0.44 -0.60
C VAL A 132 10.87 -1.73 -0.50
N ALA A 133 9.73 -1.83 -1.21
CA ALA A 133 8.96 -3.08 -1.26
C ALA A 133 9.71 -4.21 -1.94
N LEU A 134 10.39 -3.96 -3.07
CA LEU A 134 11.22 -4.98 -3.73
C LEU A 134 12.39 -5.41 -2.86
N ASP A 135 13.06 -4.45 -2.23
CA ASP A 135 14.18 -4.68 -1.33
C ASP A 135 13.73 -5.51 -0.10
N ALA A 136 12.55 -5.22 0.47
CA ALA A 136 12.00 -5.91 1.63
C ALA A 136 11.47 -7.34 1.36
N VAL A 137 11.18 -7.69 0.10
CA VAL A 137 10.79 -9.06 -0.29
C VAL A 137 12.00 -10.00 -0.28
N PHE A 138 13.17 -9.50 -0.68
CA PHE A 138 14.41 -10.21 -0.45
C PHE A 138 14.70 -10.17 1.07
N PRO A 139 15.23 -11.24 1.70
CA PRO A 139 15.54 -11.21 3.12
C PRO A 139 16.65 -10.21 3.44
N ILE A 140 16.27 -8.94 3.57
CA ILE A 140 17.03 -7.95 4.33
C ILE A 140 16.82 -8.36 5.78
N CYS A 141 17.82 -9.05 6.31
CA CYS A 141 17.93 -9.27 7.73
C CYS A 141 18.29 -7.91 8.35
N PRO A 142 17.52 -7.36 9.31
CA PRO A 142 18.14 -6.47 10.28
C PRO A 142 19.17 -7.27 11.11
#